data_AF-A0A1W1V510-F1
#
_entry.id   AF-A0A1W1V510-F1
#
_cell.length_a   1.000
_cell.length_b   1.000
_cell.length_c   1.000
_cell.angle_alpha   90.00
_cell.angle_beta   90.00
_cell.angle_gamma   90.00
#
_symmetry.space_group_name_H-M   'P 1'
#
loop_
_entity.id
_entity.type
_entity.pdbx_description
1 polymer ?
#
loop_
_entity_poly.entity_id
_entity_poly.type
_entity_poly.pdbx_seq_one_letter_code
_entity_poly.pdbx_strand_id
1 'polypeptide(L)'
;MANVESFDLDHTKVQAPYIRLAGVKTTPRGDQISKYDLRLLQPNQAAIDPAALHTLEHLLAGYLRDHLQDVVDVSPMGCRTGMYMAVIGAPDEQGVLRAFESALQEVEAHDRPIPGVSELECGNYRDHNLSAARQHARDALAQGLKVQQTILLER
;
A
#
# COMPACT_ATOMS: atom_id res chain seq x y z
N MET A 1 -2.73 -0.70 26.20
CA MET A 1 -2.27 -1.00 24.83
C MET A 1 -1.49 0.22 24.36
N ALA A 2 -0.36 0.05 23.65
CA ALA A 2 0.39 1.20 23.14
C ALA A 2 -0.49 2.02 22.18
N ASN A 3 -0.31 3.34 22.12
CA ASN A 3 -0.99 4.14 21.10
C ASN A 3 -0.45 3.73 19.72
N VAL A 4 -1.34 3.30 18.85
CA VAL A 4 -1.05 2.98 17.45
C VAL A 4 -1.71 4.07 16.64
N GLU A 5 -0.92 4.90 15.96
CA GLU A 5 -1.38 6.09 15.20
C GLU A 5 -2.53 5.77 14.23
N SER A 6 -2.58 4.53 13.72
CA SER A 6 -3.67 4.03 12.86
C SER A 6 -5.05 4.01 13.54
N PHE A 7 -5.14 3.95 14.87
CA PHE A 7 -6.41 3.88 15.60
C PHE A 7 -7.04 5.24 15.87
N ASP A 8 -6.30 6.32 15.60
CA ASP A 8 -6.76 7.69 15.81
C ASP A 8 -7.26 8.33 14.50
N LEU A 9 -7.10 7.67 13.34
CA LEU A 9 -7.66 8.10 12.06
C LEU A 9 -9.19 7.88 12.01
N ASP A 10 -9.94 8.91 11.65
CA ASP A 10 -11.36 8.83 11.31
C ASP A 10 -11.55 8.26 9.90
N HIS A 11 -11.77 6.95 9.84
CA HIS A 11 -11.96 6.21 8.58
C HIS A 11 -13.26 6.57 7.85
N THR A 12 -14.19 7.30 8.50
CA THR A 12 -15.44 7.73 7.86
C THR A 12 -15.26 8.97 7.00
N LYS A 13 -14.17 9.72 7.19
CA LYS A 13 -13.93 11.03 6.54
C LYS A 13 -12.89 10.99 5.41
N VAL A 14 -12.16 9.89 5.26
CA VAL A 14 -11.18 9.69 4.17
C VAL A 14 -11.87 9.25 2.89
N GLN A 15 -11.22 9.47 1.74
CA GLN A 15 -11.81 9.19 0.42
C GLN A 15 -10.84 8.42 -0.47
N ALA A 16 -11.00 7.09 -0.53
CA ALA A 16 -10.17 6.21 -1.37
C ALA A 16 -10.43 6.42 -2.88
N PRO A 17 -9.46 6.09 -3.75
CA PRO A 17 -8.09 5.67 -3.43
C PRO A 17 -7.18 6.86 -3.04
N TYR A 18 -6.20 6.63 -2.17
CA TYR A 18 -5.28 7.68 -1.73
C TYR A 18 -3.94 7.13 -1.24
N ILE A 19 -2.96 8.03 -1.13
CA ILE A 19 -1.81 7.87 -0.24
C ILE A 19 -1.94 8.83 0.94
N ARG A 20 -1.39 8.47 2.09
CA ARG A 20 -1.35 9.33 3.28
C ARG A 20 -0.16 8.97 4.17
N LEU A 21 0.50 9.99 4.73
CA LEU A 21 1.45 9.78 5.82
C LEU A 21 0.73 9.26 7.06
N ALA A 22 0.99 7.99 7.41
CA ALA A 22 0.39 7.30 8.53
C ALA A 22 1.14 7.52 9.85
N GLY A 23 2.43 7.88 9.78
CA GLY A 23 3.27 8.14 10.95
C GLY A 23 4.73 8.34 10.57
N VAL A 24 5.51 8.90 11.50
CA VAL A 24 6.96 9.10 11.34
C VAL A 24 7.65 8.66 12.61
N LYS A 25 8.69 7.83 12.48
CA LYS A 25 9.56 7.45 13.59
C LYS A 25 10.95 8.01 13.39
N THR A 26 11.49 8.67 14.40
CA THR A 26 12.91 9.08 14.41
C THR A 26 13.73 7.99 15.08
N THR A 27 14.79 7.53 14.43
CA THR A 27 15.73 6.56 14.99
C THR A 27 16.61 7.21 16.06
N PRO A 28 17.29 6.44 16.93
CA PRO A 28 18.19 7.01 17.94
C PRO A 28 19.33 7.87 17.39
N ARG A 29 19.66 7.74 16.10
CA ARG A 29 20.72 8.52 15.42
C ARG A 29 20.19 9.68 14.56
N GLY A 30 18.88 9.90 14.54
CA GLY A 30 18.26 11.06 13.88
C GLY A 30 17.65 10.77 12.50
N ASP A 31 17.85 9.58 11.93
CA ASP A 31 17.17 9.20 10.68
C ASP A 31 15.65 9.08 10.88
N GLN A 32 14.88 9.29 9.82
CA GLN A 32 13.43 9.16 9.84
C GLN A 32 12.98 7.89 9.11
N ILE A 33 11.92 7.27 9.63
CA ILE A 33 11.17 6.19 8.98
C ILE A 33 9.74 6.69 8.82
N SER A 34 9.34 6.93 7.58
CA SER A 34 8.01 7.40 7.20
C SER A 34 7.13 6.20 6.84
N LYS A 35 5.96 6.10 7.48
CA LYS A 35 4.96 5.07 7.20
C LYS A 35 3.85 5.65 6.36
N TYR A 36 3.48 4.98 5.27
CA TYR A 36 2.43 5.40 4.35
C TYR A 36 1.28 4.39 4.31
N ASP A 37 0.07 4.93 4.27
CA ASP A 37 -1.19 4.25 4.02
C ASP A 37 -1.49 4.36 2.51
N LEU A 38 -1.36 3.24 1.80
CA LEU A 38 -1.65 3.12 0.37
C LEU A 38 -3.04 2.52 0.22
N ARG A 39 -4.07 3.36 0.23
CA ARG A 39 -5.47 2.95 0.28
C ARG A 39 -6.03 2.74 -1.12
N LEU A 40 -6.54 1.54 -1.38
CA LEU A 40 -7.17 1.19 -2.67
C LEU A 40 -8.69 1.23 -2.60
N LEU A 41 -9.29 0.79 -1.49
CA LEU A 41 -10.73 0.70 -1.32
C LEU A 41 -11.24 1.58 -0.17
N GLN A 42 -12.46 2.09 -0.31
CA GLN A 42 -13.10 2.90 0.73
C GLN A 42 -13.31 2.04 1.99
N PRO A 43 -12.83 2.51 3.19
CA PRO A 43 -13.02 1.79 4.44
C PRO A 43 -14.47 1.38 4.68
N ASN A 44 -14.68 0.14 5.12
CA ASN A 44 -15.97 -0.47 5.47
C ASN A 44 -16.98 -0.62 4.33
N GLN A 45 -16.61 -0.33 3.07
CA GLN A 45 -17.49 -0.53 1.91
C GLN A 45 -17.15 -1.77 1.10
N ALA A 46 -15.88 -2.19 1.10
CA ALA A 46 -15.41 -3.38 0.40
C ALA A 46 -14.11 -3.89 1.02
N ALA A 47 -13.65 -5.06 0.55
CA ALA A 47 -12.36 -5.64 0.89
C ALA A 47 -11.80 -6.37 -0.35
N ILE A 48 -10.48 -6.35 -0.49
CA ILE A 48 -9.73 -7.07 -1.52
C ILE A 48 -9.73 -8.56 -1.15
N ASP A 49 -10.00 -9.41 -2.14
CA ASP A 49 -9.88 -10.87 -2.02
C ASP A 49 -8.45 -11.27 -1.56
N PRO A 50 -8.26 -12.24 -0.66
CA PRO A 50 -6.94 -12.58 -0.14
C PRO A 50 -5.92 -12.94 -1.22
N ALA A 51 -6.31 -13.72 -2.23
CA ALA A 51 -5.42 -14.12 -3.32
C ALA A 51 -5.01 -12.92 -4.19
N ALA A 52 -5.93 -11.99 -4.42
CA ALA A 52 -5.66 -10.74 -5.12
C ALA A 52 -4.72 -9.83 -4.31
N LEU A 53 -4.95 -9.70 -3.01
CA LEU A 53 -4.13 -8.88 -2.11
C LEU A 53 -2.71 -9.43 -1.96
N HIS A 54 -2.57 -10.75 -1.86
CA HIS A 54 -1.29 -11.44 -1.84
C HIS A 54 -0.53 -11.29 -3.17
N THR A 55 -1.25 -11.31 -4.30
CA THR A 55 -0.63 -11.02 -5.59
C THR A 55 -0.19 -9.56 -5.71
N LEU A 56 -0.97 -8.61 -5.18
CA LEU A 56 -0.57 -7.21 -5.09
C LEU A 56 0.69 -7.03 -4.23
N GLU A 57 0.81 -7.75 -3.11
CA GLU A 57 2.03 -7.74 -2.27
C GLU A 57 3.28 -8.14 -3.09
N HIS A 58 3.24 -9.27 -3.78
CA HIS A 58 4.35 -9.76 -4.60
C HIS A 58 4.77 -8.75 -5.69
N LEU A 59 3.80 -8.12 -6.37
CA LEU A 59 4.09 -7.19 -7.45
C LEU A 59 4.55 -5.83 -6.95
N LEU A 60 3.85 -5.25 -5.96
CA LEU A 60 4.16 -3.93 -5.43
C LEU A 60 5.48 -3.91 -4.67
N ALA A 61 5.91 -5.03 -4.08
CA ALA A 61 7.22 -5.15 -3.45
C ALA A 61 8.36 -4.87 -4.46
N GLY A 62 8.24 -5.31 -5.70
CA GLY A 62 9.19 -4.99 -6.77
C GLY A 62 8.99 -3.58 -7.30
N TYR A 63 7.78 -3.30 -7.81
CA TYR A 63 7.53 -2.08 -8.56
C TYR A 63 7.66 -0.80 -7.74
N LEU A 64 7.32 -0.79 -6.45
CA LEU A 64 7.58 0.38 -5.62
C LEU A 64 9.08 0.65 -5.45
N ARG A 65 9.93 -0.38 -5.47
CA ARG A 65 11.39 -0.23 -5.38
C ARG A 65 12.01 0.29 -6.68
N ASP A 66 11.36 0.06 -7.82
CA ASP A 66 11.78 0.62 -9.10
C ASP A 66 11.55 2.14 -9.18
N HIS A 67 10.55 2.65 -8.45
CA HIS A 67 10.15 4.06 -8.49
C HIS A 67 10.42 4.86 -7.21
N LEU A 68 10.80 4.21 -6.11
CA LEU A 68 11.07 4.84 -4.83
C LEU A 68 12.26 4.19 -4.14
N GLN A 69 13.24 5.01 -3.75
CA GLN A 69 14.41 4.57 -3.01
C GLN A 69 14.06 4.28 -1.54
N ASP A 70 14.88 3.47 -0.89
CA ASP A 70 14.85 3.25 0.56
C ASP A 70 13.53 2.68 1.12
N VAL A 71 12.77 1.98 0.27
CA VAL A 71 11.59 1.20 0.68
C VAL A 71 12.03 0.03 1.56
N VAL A 72 11.60 0.07 2.83
CA VAL A 72 11.86 -0.98 3.81
C VAL A 72 10.95 -2.18 3.54
N ASP A 73 9.65 -1.93 3.46
CA ASP A 73 8.63 -2.98 3.37
C ASP A 73 7.34 -2.47 2.74
N VAL A 74 6.60 -3.36 2.08
CA VAL A 74 5.26 -3.16 1.53
C VAL A 74 4.42 -4.35 1.95
N SER A 75 3.48 -4.15 2.87
CA SER A 75 2.70 -5.22 3.49
C SER A 75 1.19 -4.97 3.35
N PRO A 76 0.37 -6.04 3.19
CA PRO A 76 -1.07 -5.91 3.16
C PRO A 76 -1.64 -5.46 4.50
N MET A 77 -2.66 -4.61 4.47
CA MET A 77 -3.42 -4.29 5.68
C MET A 77 -4.34 -5.45 6.06
N GLY A 78 -4.47 -5.76 7.35
CA GLY A 78 -5.39 -6.79 7.85
C GLY A 78 -6.87 -6.52 7.53
N CYS A 79 -7.27 -5.25 7.35
CA CYS A 79 -8.61 -4.89 6.88
C CYS A 79 -8.82 -5.06 5.37
N ARG A 80 -7.76 -5.45 4.62
CA ARG A 80 -7.76 -5.77 3.19
C ARG A 80 -8.28 -4.65 2.28
N THR A 81 -8.10 -3.38 2.65
CA THR A 81 -8.52 -2.22 1.82
C THR A 81 -7.35 -1.45 1.23
N GLY A 82 -6.12 -1.89 1.47
CA GLY A 82 -4.90 -1.23 1.02
C GLY A 82 -3.65 -1.91 1.54
N MET A 83 -2.52 -1.24 1.37
CA MET A 83 -1.19 -1.68 1.79
C MET A 83 -0.58 -0.65 2.75
N TYR A 84 0.28 -1.10 3.66
CA TYR A 84 1.21 -0.23 4.35
C TYR A 84 2.57 -0.28 3.66
N MET A 85 3.23 0.87 3.57
CA MET A 85 4.63 0.96 3.15
C MET A 85 5.44 1.70 4.21
N ALA A 86 6.67 1.24 4.47
CA ALA A 86 7.63 1.97 5.29
C ALA A 86 8.85 2.36 4.43
N VAL A 87 9.31 3.60 4.58
CA VAL A 87 10.41 4.18 3.80
C VAL A 87 11.39 4.86 4.75
N ILE A 88 12.69 4.63 4.59
CA ILE A 88 13.70 5.43 5.28
C ILE A 88 13.79 6.78 4.58
N GLY A 89 13.61 7.86 5.33
CA GLY A 89 13.62 9.22 4.80
C GLY A 89 12.51 10.09 5.37
N ALA A 90 12.65 11.39 5.12
CA ALA A 90 11.64 12.36 5.48
C ALA A 90 10.34 12.15 4.69
N PRO A 91 9.18 12.58 5.23
CA PRO A 91 7.92 12.49 4.52
C PRO A 91 7.94 13.18 3.15
N ASP A 92 7.55 12.45 2.11
CA ASP A 92 7.34 12.94 0.75
C ASP A 92 6.10 12.24 0.15
N GLU A 93 4.93 12.69 0.58
CA GLU A 93 3.64 12.16 0.13
C GLU A 93 3.48 12.28 -1.40
N GLN A 94 3.96 13.37 -2.00
CA GLN A 94 3.82 13.57 -3.44
C GLN A 94 4.77 12.66 -4.25
N GLY A 95 5.97 12.41 -3.75
CA GLY A 95 6.89 11.40 -4.31
C GLY A 95 6.31 10.00 -4.22
N VAL A 96 5.77 9.63 -3.06
CA VAL A 96 5.09 8.34 -2.85
C VAL A 96 3.87 8.19 -3.75
N LEU A 97 3.06 9.25 -3.93
CA LEU A 97 1.92 9.24 -4.84
C LEU A 97 2.35 8.86 -6.26
N ARG A 98 3.36 9.56 -6.79
CA ARG A 98 3.88 9.30 -8.16
C ARG A 98 4.43 7.89 -8.29
N ALA A 99 5.22 7.44 -7.31
CA ALA A 99 5.80 6.10 -7.32
C ALA A 99 4.71 5.01 -7.26
N PHE A 100 3.66 5.23 -6.46
CA PHE A 100 2.56 4.29 -6.37
C PHE A 100 1.69 4.27 -7.63
N GLU A 101 1.44 5.42 -8.26
CA GLU A 101 0.78 5.50 -9.57
C GLU A 101 1.57 4.71 -10.63
N SER A 102 2.89 4.92 -10.73
CA SER A 102 3.74 4.16 -11.66
C SER A 102 3.75 2.66 -11.35
N ALA A 103 3.84 2.29 -10.08
CA ALA A 103 3.77 0.87 -9.69
C ALA A 103 2.41 0.24 -10.03
N LEU A 104 1.30 0.94 -9.84
CA LEU A 104 -0.04 0.45 -10.22
C LEU A 104 -0.19 0.32 -11.74
N GLN A 105 0.40 1.23 -12.53
CA GLN A 105 0.42 1.10 -13.99
C GLN A 105 1.16 -0.18 -14.42
N GLU A 106 2.27 -0.49 -13.77
CA GLU A 106 3.01 -1.74 -14.03
C GLU A 106 2.24 -2.98 -13.56
N VAL A 107 1.56 -2.92 -12.41
CA VAL A 107 0.64 -3.99 -11.98
C VAL A 107 -0.46 -4.20 -13.00
N GLU A 108 -1.15 -3.15 -13.47
CA GLU A 108 -2.21 -3.24 -14.47
C GLU A 108 -1.70 -3.89 -15.77
N ALA A 109 -0.49 -3.51 -16.20
CA ALA A 109 0.15 -4.01 -17.41
C ALA A 109 0.74 -5.42 -17.27
N HIS A 110 0.95 -5.93 -16.05
CA HIS A 110 1.63 -7.19 -15.79
C HIS A 110 0.89 -8.39 -16.41
N ASP A 111 1.50 -9.01 -17.41
CA ASP A 111 0.99 -10.16 -18.15
C ASP A 111 1.92 -11.39 -18.11
N ARG A 112 2.96 -11.32 -17.28
CA ARG A 112 3.96 -12.37 -17.05
C ARG A 112 3.67 -13.15 -15.75
N PRO A 113 4.40 -14.25 -15.47
CA PRO A 113 4.25 -14.97 -14.21
C PRO A 113 4.54 -14.06 -13.01
N ILE A 114 3.74 -14.20 -11.95
CA ILE A 114 3.93 -13.47 -10.69
C ILE A 114 5.29 -13.89 -10.08
N PRO A 115 6.18 -12.94 -9.73
CA PRO A 115 7.49 -13.27 -9.16
C PRO A 115 7.33 -13.97 -7.80
N GLY A 116 8.20 -14.92 -7.48
CA GLY A 116 8.24 -15.60 -6.17
C GLY A 116 7.10 -16.57 -5.89
N VAL A 117 6.28 -16.94 -6.89
CA VAL A 117 5.19 -17.91 -6.71
C VAL A 117 5.70 -19.33 -6.91
N SER A 118 6.27 -19.89 -5.85
CA SER A 118 6.70 -21.28 -5.77
C SER A 118 6.65 -21.79 -4.32
N GLU A 119 6.70 -23.09 -4.11
CA GLU A 119 6.76 -23.67 -2.76
C GLU A 119 8.02 -23.28 -1.97
N LEU A 120 9.08 -22.82 -2.67
CA LEU A 120 10.35 -22.41 -2.07
C LEU A 120 10.35 -20.95 -1.65
N GLU A 121 9.58 -20.10 -2.34
CA GLU A 121 9.67 -18.65 -2.24
C GLU A 121 8.42 -18.01 -1.62
N CYS A 122 7.29 -18.73 -1.57
CA CYS A 122 6.04 -18.21 -1.04
C CYS A 122 5.40 -19.17 -0.03
N GLY A 123 5.07 -18.64 1.15
CA GLY A 123 4.43 -19.40 2.23
C GLY A 123 3.02 -19.91 1.91
N ASN A 124 2.37 -19.37 0.87
CA ASN A 124 1.08 -19.83 0.38
C ASN A 124 0.94 -19.68 -1.15
N TYR A 125 1.87 -20.29 -1.90
CA TYR A 125 1.98 -20.13 -3.37
C TYR A 125 0.74 -20.55 -4.18
N ARG A 126 -0.24 -21.21 -3.56
CA ARG A 126 -1.51 -21.63 -4.21
C ARG A 126 -2.56 -20.52 -4.21
N ASP A 127 -2.36 -19.46 -3.42
CA ASP A 127 -3.34 -18.41 -3.15
C ASP A 127 -3.00 -17.12 -3.90
N HIS A 128 -3.10 -17.16 -5.24
CA HIS A 128 -2.82 -16.01 -6.11
C HIS A 128 -3.93 -15.78 -7.13
N ASN A 129 -4.14 -14.50 -7.47
CA ASN A 129 -5.09 -14.09 -8.49
C ASN A 129 -4.59 -12.83 -9.22
N LEU A 130 -3.82 -13.05 -10.30
CA LEU A 130 -3.27 -11.97 -11.13
C LEU A 130 -4.38 -11.12 -11.76
N SER A 131 -5.44 -11.74 -12.27
CA SER A 131 -6.52 -10.99 -12.94
C SER A 131 -7.19 -10.00 -11.98
N ALA A 132 -7.47 -10.40 -10.74
CA ALA A 132 -8.06 -9.53 -9.74
C ALA A 132 -7.08 -8.44 -9.27
N ALA A 133 -5.80 -8.76 -9.08
CA ALA A 133 -4.78 -7.77 -8.74
C ALA A 133 -4.66 -6.67 -9.81
N ARG A 134 -4.62 -7.06 -11.09
CA ARG A 134 -4.62 -6.13 -12.23
C ARG A 134 -5.87 -5.26 -12.26
N GLN A 135 -7.04 -5.84 -11.96
CA GLN A 135 -8.29 -5.09 -11.92
C GLN A 135 -8.29 -4.05 -10.80
N HIS A 136 -7.81 -4.40 -9.60
CA HIS A 136 -7.69 -3.43 -8.51
C HIS A 136 -6.76 -2.27 -8.85
N ALA A 137 -5.65 -2.53 -9.55
CA ALA A 137 -4.76 -1.47 -10.02
C ALA A 137 -5.44 -0.56 -11.05
N ARG A 138 -6.10 -1.15 -12.06
CA ARG A 138 -6.91 -0.42 -13.06
C ARG A 138 -7.96 0.47 -12.39
N ASP A 139 -8.72 -0.07 -11.45
CA ASP A 139 -9.80 0.65 -10.78
C ASP A 139 -9.28 1.83 -9.96
N ALA A 140 -8.15 1.66 -9.27
CA ALA A 140 -7.53 2.73 -8.49
C ALA A 140 -7.00 3.86 -9.40
N LEU A 141 -6.35 3.52 -10.52
CA LEU A 141 -5.88 4.48 -11.51
C LEU A 141 -7.05 5.23 -12.16
N ALA A 142 -8.13 4.53 -12.52
CA ALA A 142 -9.31 5.13 -13.13
C ALA A 142 -10.06 6.08 -12.18
N GLN A 143 -10.07 5.79 -10.87
CA GLN A 143 -10.65 6.67 -9.85
C GLN A 143 -9.76 7.89 -9.53
N GLY A 144 -8.45 7.78 -9.80
CA GLY A 144 -7.46 8.82 -9.54
C GLY A 144 -7.00 8.82 -8.09
N LEU A 145 -5.68 8.66 -7.88
CA LEU A 145 -5.09 8.73 -6.55
C LEU A 145 -4.87 10.19 -6.13
N LYS A 146 -4.85 10.41 -4.82
CA LYS A 146 -4.61 11.72 -4.20
C LYS A 146 -3.85 11.60 -2.90
N VAL A 147 -3.26 12.71 -2.46
CA VAL A 147 -2.77 12.85 -1.08
C VAL A 147 -3.97 13.12 -0.17
N GLN A 148 -4.19 12.24 0.80
CA GLN A 148 -5.27 12.36 1.79
C GLN A 148 -4.70 12.93 3.09
N GLN A 149 -5.31 14.00 3.59
CA GLN A 149 -4.98 14.54 4.92
C GLN A 149 -5.40 13.58 6.03
N THR A 150 -4.63 13.53 7.11
CA THR A 150 -5.01 12.79 8.31
C THR A 150 -6.11 13.55 9.06
N ILE A 151 -7.28 12.92 9.20
CA ILE A 151 -8.39 13.46 9.97
C ILE A 151 -8.50 12.62 11.24
N LEU A 152 -8.23 13.22 12.39
CA LEU A 152 -8.24 12.50 13.66
C LEU A 152 -9.65 12.39 14.22
N LEU A 153 -9.90 11.33 14.98
CA LEU A 153 -11.09 11.17 15.80
C LEU A 153 -11.10 12.24 16.90
N GLU A 154 -12.27 12.83 17.14
CA GLU A 154 -12.52 13.62 18.34
C GLU A 154 -12.77 12.64 19.49
N ARG A 155 -11.89 12.63 20.50
CA ARG A 155 -11.97 11.77 21.68
C ARG A 155 -11.78 12.56 22.96
#